data_AF-A0A0R2K3T7-F1
#
_entry.id   AF-A0A0R2K3T7-F1
#
_cell.length_a   1.000
_cell.length_b   1.000
_cell.length_c   1.000
_cell.angle_alpha   90.00
_cell.angle_beta   90.00
_cell.angle_gamma   90.00
#
_symmetry.space_group_name_H-M   'P 1'
#
loop_
_entity.id
_entity.type
_entity.pdbx_description
1 polymer ?
#
loop_
_entity_poly.entity_id
_entity_poly.type
_entity_poly.pdbx_seq_one_letter_code
_entity_poly.pdbx_strand_id
1 'polypeptide(L)' 'MQKIQGALEKQAGVEKVKVLFNASKVKIEFDDAVNTADALAQVVKNLGYEVQSVKVKQPAK' A
#
# COMPACT_ATOMS: atom_id res chain seq x y z
N MET A 1 12.29 -4.23 11.00
CA MET A 1 11.04 -3.88 11.73
C MET A 1 10.02 -3.17 10.83
N GLN A 2 9.81 -3.62 9.59
CA GLN A 2 8.81 -3.04 8.70
C GLN A 2 8.04 -4.16 7.97
N LYS A 3 7.32 -5.00 8.74
CA LYS A 3 6.55 -6.13 8.20
C LYS A 3 5.55 -5.68 7.13
N ILE A 4 4.88 -4.54 7.37
CA ILE A 4 3.97 -3.91 6.40
C ILE A 4 4.71 -3.50 5.13
N GLN A 5 5.86 -2.81 5.26
CA GLN A 5 6.61 -2.35 4.09
C GLN A 5 7.06 -3.52 3.23
N GLY A 6 7.71 -4.52 3.82
CA GLY A 6 8.19 -5.68 3.07
C GLY A 6 7.07 -6.54 2.48
N ALA A 7 5.89 -6.58 3.08
CA ALA A 7 4.75 -7.28 2.50
C ALA A 7 4.18 -6.55 1.28
N LEU A 8 4.11 -5.22 1.34
CA LEU A 8 3.64 -4.38 0.24
C LEU A 8 4.66 -4.32 -0.90
N GLU A 9 5.96 -4.20 -0.61
CA GLU A 9 7.03 -4.21 -1.62
C GLU A 9 7.12 -5.53 -2.39
N LYS A 10 6.62 -6.63 -1.82
CA LYS A 10 6.52 -7.93 -2.48
C LYS A 10 5.32 -8.06 -3.40
N GLN A 11 4.38 -7.11 -3.37
CA GLN A 11 3.22 -7.15 -4.24
C GLN A 11 3.62 -6.76 -5.66
N ALA A 12 3.09 -7.49 -6.65
CA ALA A 12 3.32 -7.17 -8.05
C ALA A 12 2.86 -5.74 -8.35
N GLY A 13 3.58 -5.05 -9.24
CA GLY A 13 3.26 -3.67 -9.62
C GLY A 13 3.58 -2.61 -8.56
N VAL A 14 4.08 -2.96 -7.37
CA VAL A 14 4.52 -1.97 -6.39
C VAL A 14 5.94 -1.50 -6.71
N GLU A 15 6.08 -0.22 -7.02
CA GLU A 15 7.39 0.41 -7.28
C GLU A 15 8.01 0.96 -6.00
N LYS A 16 7.20 1.55 -5.12
CA LYS A 16 7.71 2.21 -3.91
C LYS A 16 6.74 2.15 -2.77
N VAL A 17 7.26 1.88 -1.57
CA VAL A 17 6.47 1.93 -0.34
C VAL A 17 7.15 2.85 0.66
N LYS A 18 6.36 3.76 1.23
CA LYS A 18 6.81 4.70 2.27
C LYS A 18 5.85 4.67 3.44
N VAL A 19 6.29 4.04 4.53
CA VAL A 19 5.53 3.96 5.78
C VAL A 19 5.87 5.17 6.66
N LEU A 20 4.87 6.02 6.92
CA LEU A 20 4.97 7.19 7.78
C LEU A 20 4.36 6.85 9.15
N PHE A 21 5.16 6.22 10.02
CA PHE A 21 4.73 5.85 11.37
C PHE A 21 4.29 7.06 12.20
N ASN A 22 4.95 8.21 12.03
CA ASN A 22 4.60 9.45 12.74
C ASN A 22 3.21 9.99 12.36
N ALA A 23 2.72 9.68 11.16
CA ALA A 23 1.42 10.12 10.66
C ALA A 23 0.41 8.97 10.55
N SER A 24 0.76 7.77 11.00
CA SER A 24 -0.02 6.54 10.84
C SER A 24 -0.53 6.33 9.41
N LYS A 25 0.30 6.65 8.41
CA LYS A 25 -0.05 6.60 6.98
C LYS A 25 0.96 5.80 6.19
N VAL A 26 0.49 5.11 5.15
CA VAL A 26 1.36 4.45 4.17
C VAL A 26 1.13 5.10 2.82
N LYS A 27 2.21 5.53 2.16
CA LYS A 27 2.20 5.94 0.76
C LYS A 27 2.78 4.81 -0.06
N ILE A 28 2.07 4.42 -1.11
CA ILE A 28 2.47 3.34 -2.00
C ILE A 28 2.38 3.90 -3.41
N GLU A 29 3.46 3.77 -4.17
CA GLU A 29 3.49 3.98 -5.60
C GLU A 29 3.40 2.60 -6.24
N PHE A 30 2.31 2.37 -6.95
CA PHE A 30 2.02 1.10 -7.61
C PHE A 30 1.36 1.35 -8.96
N ASP A 31 1.53 0.39 -9.86
CA ASP A 31 0.88 0.36 -11.16
C ASP A 31 -0.53 -0.22 -11.02
N ASP A 32 -1.54 0.63 -11.24
CA ASP A 32 -2.97 0.29 -11.17
C ASP A 32 -3.40 -0.73 -12.24
N ALA A 33 -2.59 -0.92 -13.29
CA ALA A 33 -2.82 -1.95 -14.31
C ALA A 33 -2.39 -3.35 -13.86
N VAL A 34 -1.46 -3.45 -12.91
CA VAL A 34 -0.90 -4.72 -12.41
C VAL A 34 -1.47 -5.06 -11.04
N ASN A 35 -1.82 -4.05 -10.24
CA ASN A 35 -2.29 -4.25 -8.88
C ASN A 35 -3.28 -3.16 -8.47
N THR A 36 -4.11 -3.43 -7.48
CA THR A 36 -5.14 -2.49 -7.04
C THR A 36 -4.95 -2.10 -5.59
N ALA A 37 -5.44 -0.91 -5.24
CA ALA A 37 -5.37 -0.43 -3.86
C ALA A 37 -6.14 -1.30 -2.87
N ASP A 38 -7.19 -2.00 -3.32
CA ASP A 38 -7.93 -2.96 -2.48
C ASP A 38 -7.07 -4.19 -2.12
N ALA A 39 -6.35 -4.76 -3.10
CA ALA A 39 -5.43 -5.86 -2.87
C ALA A 39 -4.31 -5.47 -1.89
N LEU A 40 -3.75 -4.27 -2.05
CA LEU A 40 -2.76 -3.73 -1.11
C LEU A 40 -3.35 -3.53 0.30
N ALA A 41 -4.58 -3.05 0.40
CA ALA A 41 -5.29 -2.91 1.67
C ALA A 41 -5.56 -4.27 2.33
N GLN A 42 -5.90 -5.30 1.55
CA GLN A 42 -6.06 -6.67 2.04
C GLN A 42 -4.77 -7.24 2.65
N VAL A 43 -3.61 -6.99 2.03
CA VAL A 43 -2.31 -7.40 2.59
C VAL A 43 -2.09 -6.76 3.97
N VAL A 44 -2.41 -5.48 4.11
CA VAL A 44 -2.30 -4.77 5.40
C VAL A 44 -3.26 -5.35 6.45
N LYS A 45 -4.50 -5.66 6.05
CA LYS A 45 -5.49 -6.34 6.92
C LYS A 45 -5.04 -7.73 7.36
N ASN A 46 -4.49 -8.53 6.45
CA ASN A 46 -3.95 -9.86 6.76
C ASN A 46 -2.77 -9.84 7.74
N LEU A 47 -2.05 -8.72 7.82
CA LEU A 47 -1.00 -8.50 8.81
C LEU A 47 -1.55 -8.10 10.20
N GLY A 48 -2.86 -7.93 10.33
CA GLY A 48 -3.53 -7.53 11.57
C GLY A 48 -3.70 -6.02 11.73
N TYR A 49 -3.60 -5.24 10.64
CA TYR A 49 -3.75 -3.78 10.68
C TYR A 49 -5.03 -3.35 9.98
N GLU A 50 -5.82 -2.48 10.63
CA GLU A 50 -7.04 -1.96 10.04
C GLU A 50 -6.75 -0.80 9.07
N VAL A 51 -7.32 -0.89 7.87
CA VAL A 51 -7.22 0.17 6.85
C VAL A 51 -8.45 1.05 6.96
N GLN A 52 -8.31 2.23 7.57
CA GLN A 52 -9.42 3.17 7.77
C GLN A 52 -9.84 3.88 6.48
N SER A 53 -8.89 4.20 5.60
CA SER A 53 -9.18 4.87 4.33
C SER A 53 -8.12 4.57 3.30
N VAL A 54 -8.57 4.34 2.07
CA VAL A 54 -7.72 4.15 0.89
C VAL A 54 -8.02 5.29 -0.06
N LYS A 55 -6.98 6.02 -0.48
CA LYS A 55 -7.11 7.12 -1.44
C LYS A 55 -6.13 6.91 -2.59
N VAL A 56 -6.67 6.48 -3.71
CA VAL A 56 -5.91 6.31 -4.95
C VAL A 56 -5.94 7.64 -5.71
N LYS A 57 -4.78 8.15 -6.08
CA LYS A 57 -4.66 9.23 -7.05
C LYS A 57 -4.12 8.61 -8.33
N GLN A 58 -4.99 8.34 -9.29
CA GLN A 58 -4.54 8.10 -10.66
C GLN A 58 -4.02 9.43 -11.21
N PRO A 59 -2.79 9.50 -11.76
CA PRO A 59 -2.39 10.65 -12.56
C PRO A 59 -3.38 10.72 -13.74
N ALA A 60 -3.99 11.89 -13.92
CA ALA A 60 -4.87 12.14 -15.07
C ALA A 60 -4.06 11.83 -16.33
N LYS A 61 -4.59 10.92 -17.14
CA LYS A 61 -4.06 10.51 -18.44
C LYS A 61 -3.76 11.72 -19.33
#